data_AF-A0A947F149-F1
#
_entry.id   AF-A0A947F149-F1
#
_cell.length_a   1.000
_cell.length_b   1.000
_cell.length_c   1.000
_cell.angle_alpha   90.00
_cell.angle_beta   90.00
_cell.angle_gamma   90.00
#
_symmetry.space_group_name_H-M   'P 1'
#
loop_
_entity.id
_entity.type
_entity.pdbx_description
1 polymer ?
#
loop_
_entity_poly.entity_id
_entity_poly.type
_entity_poly.pdbx_seq_one_letter_code
_entity_poly.pdbx_strand_id
1 'polypeptide(L)' 'MSQNDILQLVLESDELPTLPTVASKLISLTSREDTTLSDIADLVSQDISLSAKILKVSNSS' A
#
# COMPACT_ATOMS: atom_id res chain seq x y z
N MET A 1 17.95 1.27 20.21
CA MET A 1 17.96 2.13 19.00
C MET A 1 17.43 3.49 19.40
N SER A 2 18.26 4.52 19.30
CA SER A 2 17.86 5.91 19.49
C SER A 2 17.15 6.43 18.23
N GLN A 3 16.38 7.50 18.36
CA GLN A 3 15.73 8.15 17.21
C GLN A 3 16.75 8.54 16.11
N ASN A 4 17.98 8.89 16.50
CA ASN A 4 19.07 9.21 15.58
C ASN A 4 19.55 7.98 14.80
N ASP A 5 19.58 6.80 15.43
CA ASP A 5 20.02 5.56 14.78
C ASP A 5 19.04 5.15 13.65
N ILE A 6 17.74 5.35 13.88
CA ILE A 6 16.70 5.10 12.86
C ILE A 6 16.83 6.10 11.71
N LEU A 7 17.05 7.37 12.03
CA LEU A 7 17.19 8.41 11.02
C LEU A 7 18.41 8.16 10.12
N GLN A 8 19.52 7.75 10.72
CA GLN A 8 20.75 7.43 10.00
C GLN A 8 20.56 6.22 9.07
N LEU A 9 19.88 5.17 9.51
CA LEU A 9 19.56 4.01 8.69
C LEU A 9 18.70 4.36 7.47
N VAL A 10 17.76 5.28 7.63
CA VAL A 10 16.90 5.77 6.53
C VAL A 10 17.72 6.61 5.54
N LEU A 11 18.64 7.44 6.03
CA LEU A 11 19.49 8.30 5.19
C LEU A 11 20.58 7.51 4.43
N GLU A 12 21.03 6.37 4.98
CA GLU A 12 22.02 5.48 4.36
C GLU A 12 21.40 4.48 3.37
N SER A 13 20.07 4.48 3.19
CA SER A 13 19.38 3.59 2.26
C SER A 13 19.55 4.08 0.81
N ASP A 14 20.15 3.24 -0.05
CA ASP A 14 20.40 3.55 -1.48
C ASP A 14 19.12 3.90 -2.27
N GLU A 15 17.99 3.29 -1.90
CA GLU A 15 16.66 3.66 -2.39
C GLU A 15 15.67 3.60 -1.23
N LEU A 16 15.07 4.73 -0.89
CA LEU A 16 13.86 4.73 -0.08
C LEU A 16 12.72 4.19 -0.95
N PRO A 17 12.16 2.99 -0.66
CA PRO A 17 11.10 2.46 -1.48
C PRO A 17 9.91 3.42 -1.38
N THR A 18 9.53 4.01 -2.52
CA THR A 18 8.30 4.80 -2.57
C THR A 18 7.14 3.83 -2.50
N LEU A 19 6.29 3.97 -1.48
CA LEU A 19 5.03 3.23 -1.45
C LEU A 19 4.13 3.78 -2.57
N PRO A 20 3.61 2.94 -3.48
CA PRO A 20 2.70 3.40 -4.53
C PRO A 20 1.52 4.15 -3.90
N THR A 21 1.13 5.27 -4.51
CA THR A 21 0.06 6.14 -3.99
C THR A 21 -1.23 5.35 -3.71
N VAL A 22 -1.56 4.37 -4.55
CA VAL A 22 -2.72 3.50 -4.38
C VAL A 22 -2.60 2.60 -3.15
N ALA A 23 -1.42 2.04 -2.88
CA ALA A 23 -1.16 1.22 -1.69
C ALA A 23 -1.25 2.05 -0.40
N SER A 24 -0.69 3.26 -0.38
CA SER A 24 -0.81 4.17 0.77
C SER A 24 -2.27 4.54 1.06
N LYS A 25 -3.04 4.88 0.01
CA LYS A 25 -4.47 5.18 0.13
C LYS A 25 -5.29 3.97 0.59
N LEU A 26 -4.95 2.76 0.13
CA LEU A 26 -5.59 1.53 0.57
C LEU A 26 -5.40 1.32 2.08
N ILE A 27 -4.18 1.49 2.59
CA ILE A 27 -3.90 1.40 4.03
C ILE A 27 -4.77 2.40 4.80
N SER A 28 -4.82 3.66 4.36
CA SER A 28 -5.67 4.67 5.00
C SER A 28 -7.16 4.32 4.94
N LEU A 29 -7.68 3.85 3.81
CA LEU A 29 -9.09 3.44 3.70
C LEU A 29 -9.39 2.25 4.62
N THR A 30 -8.55 1.22 4.64
CA THR A 30 -8.77 0.04 5.48
C THR A 30 -8.69 0.31 6.98
N SER A 31 -8.09 1.45 7.39
CA SER A 31 -8.03 1.87 8.79
C SER A 31 -9.27 2.61 9.31
N ARG A 32 -10.22 2.97 8.43
CA ARG A 32 -11.44 3.69 8.81
C ARG A 32 -12.61 2.75 9.00
N GLU A 33 -13.41 2.98 10.05
CA GLU A 33 -14.60 2.16 10.36
C GLU A 33 -15.75 2.35 9.35
N ASP A 34 -15.78 3.45 8.61
CA ASP A 34 -16.84 3.81 7.65
C ASP A 34 -16.55 3.36 6.20
N THR A 35 -15.40 2.73 5.95
CA THR A 35 -15.00 2.31 4.60
C THR A 35 -15.87 1.17 4.09
N THR A 36 -16.44 1.35 2.90
CA THR A 36 -17.22 0.32 2.22
C THR A 36 -16.33 -0.50 1.28
N LEU A 37 -16.82 -1.68 0.90
CA LEU A 37 -16.16 -2.50 -0.11
C LEU A 37 -16.10 -1.80 -1.49
N SER A 38 -17.07 -0.93 -1.78
CA SER A 38 -17.10 -0.14 -3.02
C SER A 38 -15.95 0.86 -3.05
N ASP A 39 -15.64 1.52 -1.92
CA ASP A 39 -14.53 2.47 -1.83
C ASP A 39 -13.18 1.79 -2.11
N ILE A 40 -13.01 0.55 -1.61
CA ILE A 40 -11.83 -0.27 -1.86
C ILE A 40 -11.77 -0.67 -3.33
N ALA A 41 -12.89 -1.11 -3.92
CA ALA A 41 -12.96 -1.51 -5.32
C ALA A 41 -12.66 -0.33 -6.26
N ASP A 42 -13.22 0.84 -5.99
CA ASP A 42 -13.00 2.07 -6.75
C ASP A 42 -11.52 2.48 -6.72
N LEU A 43 -10.87 2.37 -5.56
CA LEU A 43 -9.44 2.68 -5.45
C LEU A 43 -8.56 1.65 -6.17
N VAL A 44 -8.85 0.35 -6.02
CA VAL A 44 -8.10 -0.72 -6.70
C VAL A 44 -8.22 -0.60 -8.22
N SER A 45 -9.39 -0.23 -8.73
CA SER A 45 -9.66 -0.09 -10.17
C SER A 45 -8.79 0.98 -10.85
N GLN A 46 -8.22 1.91 -10.09
CA GLN A 46 -7.30 2.95 -10.60
C GLN A 46 -5.91 2.39 -10.95
N ASP A 47 -5.57 1.18 -10.48
CA ASP A 47 -4.30 0.51 -10.75
C ASP A 47 -4.53 -0.88 -11.37
N ILE A 48 -4.26 -0.97 -12.68
CA ILE A 48 -4.42 -2.20 -13.46
C ILE A 48 -3.47 -3.30 -12.96
N SER A 49 -2.24 -2.94 -12.58
CA SER A 49 -1.23 -3.91 -12.12
C SER A 49 -1.63 -4.55 -10.79
N LEU A 50 -2.12 -3.73 -9.86
CA LEU A 50 -2.66 -4.18 -8.59
C LEU A 50 -3.91 -5.04 -8.78
N SER A 51 -4.85 -4.57 -9.62
CA SER A 51 -6.08 -5.30 -9.94
C SER A 51 -5.79 -6.71 -10.48
N ALA A 52 -4.85 -6.83 -11.42
CA ALA A 52 -4.44 -8.11 -11.98
C ALA A 52 -3.79 -9.03 -10.93
N LYS A 53 -2.97 -8.49 -10.03
CA LYS A 53 -2.38 -9.25 -8.92
C LYS A 53 -3.45 -9.77 -7.97
N ILE A 54 -4.44 -8.96 -7.62
CA ILE A 54 -5.57 -9.37 -6.76
C ILE A 54 -6.34 -10.52 -7.44
N LEU A 55 -6.74 -10.37 -8.71
CA LEU A 55 -7.44 -11.43 -9.44
C LEU A 55 -6.64 -12.73 -9.50
N LYS A 56 -5.32 -12.65 -9.73
CA LYS A 56 -4.45 -13.83 -9.72
C LYS A 56 -4.48 -14.53 -8.37
N VAL A 57 -4.30 -13.80 -7.27
CA VAL A 57 -4.28 -14.34 -5.91
C VAL A 57 -5.64 -14.90 -5.51
N SER A 58 -6.73 -14.18 -5.76
CA SER A 58 -8.10 -14.62 -5.44
C SER A 58 -8.51 -15.89 -6.20
N ASN A 59 -7.96 -16.12 -7.39
CA ASN A 59 -8.21 -17.33 -8.18
C ASN A 59 -7.14 -18.42 -7.98
N SER A 60 -6.21 -18.25 -7.04
CA SER A 60 -5.23 -19.28 -6.69
C SER A 60 -5.88 -20.25 -5.71
N SER A 61 -6.07 -21.52 -6.13
CA SER A 61 -6.61 -22.61 -5.30
C SER A 61 -5.58 -23.16 -4.31
#